data_AF-A0A956ZTL3-F1
#
_entry.id   AF-A0A956ZTL3-F1
#
_cell.length_a   1.000
_cell.length_b   1.000
_cell.length_c   1.000
_cell.angle_alpha   90.00
_cell.angle_beta   90.00
_cell.angle_gamma   90.00
#
_symmetry.space_group_name_H-M   'P 1'
#
loop_
_entity.id
_entity.type
_entity.pdbx_description
1 polymer ?
#
loop_
_entity_poly.entity_id
_entity_poly.type
_entity_poly.pdbx_seq_one_letter_code
_entity_poly.pdbx_strand_id
1 'polypeptide(L)'
;MRIPSCRFATVIAVLAMICTTIPGANTVVAQQSAPSSMQVIAHGVDNFDGSTMMWQVSQRNAGTDRDVAPTETETGFVYASGDPLTIADSTAARGDYLRFSAAAFHPRGALQLVVGDSDTTYTEIALSSNDLGGDYTSNGIQTPTGDHAVELERNSLPNGATDTYAPTSESAYLLHVTSGTISILDDEDATYDRSEGESITITGEIRITATSDATYVIASIGPEVTVPPFVTDETGTLTVEQFDCPAGTDPTSDASSCTAVEEPWIVNIHPSGRDDDSADLNIPDDGVNDGGTWTWTDMSVGTWYISPATAESDNFEIVVSGATADGDHFNAEITANEETVVSIYLVGERPTGNGWLDIARLSCDAELPDHIALDTPGCVANLDGAPSFTLIRVNDDEIDFDESNVSLTDDGLYRVSDVPAGVYVIAFAVPEDSDVRIGGDVVPAGGVLRYIVLVSPEGQTVVIYAESDVVAPDPGATPQG
;
A
#
# COMPACT_ATOMS: atom_id res chain seq x y z
N MET A 1 1.59 -62.80 21.76
CA MET A 1 2.46 -63.81 21.16
C MET A 1 3.85 -63.17 21.02
N ARG A 2 4.86 -63.74 21.66
CA ARG A 2 6.23 -63.21 21.80
C ARG A 2 7.16 -63.79 20.71
N ILE A 3 8.38 -63.23 20.70
CA ILE A 3 9.70 -63.76 20.26
C ILE A 3 10.03 -63.54 18.74
N PRO A 4 11.30 -63.35 18.30
CA PRO A 4 12.20 -62.21 18.54
C PRO A 4 13.17 -61.86 17.36
N SER A 5 14.10 -60.97 17.67
CA SER A 5 15.42 -60.65 17.10
C SER A 5 16.23 -61.73 16.37
N CYS A 6 17.02 -61.27 15.38
CA CYS A 6 18.29 -61.88 14.97
C CYS A 6 19.38 -60.80 14.83
N ARG A 7 20.37 -60.84 15.72
CA ARG A 7 21.71 -60.27 15.53
C ARG A 7 22.60 -61.40 15.02
N PHE A 8 23.45 -61.14 14.02
CA PHE A 8 24.76 -61.79 13.94
C PHE A 8 25.77 -60.85 13.29
N ALA A 9 26.74 -60.45 14.11
CA ALA A 9 27.99 -59.86 13.67
C ALA A 9 28.97 -61.00 13.32
N THR A 10 29.78 -60.84 12.27
CA THR A 10 31.14 -61.40 12.25
C THR A 10 32.02 -60.52 11.35
N VAL A 11 33.03 -59.94 11.99
CA VAL A 11 34.18 -59.24 11.43
C VAL A 11 35.27 -60.27 11.19
N ILE A 12 35.86 -60.34 9.99
CA ILE A 12 37.26 -60.73 9.77
C ILE A 12 37.84 -59.82 8.69
N ALA A 13 38.85 -59.05 9.10
CA ALA A 13 39.71 -58.23 8.27
C ALA A 13 40.86 -59.07 7.67
N VAL A 14 41.51 -58.55 6.62
CA VAL A 14 42.96 -58.19 6.61
C VAL A 14 43.61 -58.27 5.21
N LEU A 15 44.27 -57.15 4.85
CA LEU A 15 45.40 -56.91 3.93
C LEU A 15 45.26 -57.32 2.44
N ALA A 16 45.89 -56.68 1.45
CA ALA A 16 46.50 -55.38 1.20
C ALA A 16 47.11 -55.49 -0.21
N MET A 17 46.89 -54.53 -1.10
CA MET A 17 47.85 -54.30 -2.18
C MET A 17 47.80 -52.84 -2.64
N ILE A 18 48.88 -52.15 -2.31
CA ILE A 18 49.23 -50.81 -2.77
C ILE A 18 49.56 -50.90 -4.25
N CYS A 19 48.89 -50.10 -5.08
CA CYS A 19 49.38 -49.73 -6.40
C CYS A 19 49.16 -48.22 -6.59
N THR A 20 50.25 -47.49 -6.44
CA THR A 20 50.39 -46.06 -6.76
C THR A 20 50.45 -45.87 -8.27
N THR A 21 49.52 -45.09 -8.84
CA THR A 21 49.66 -44.48 -10.17
C THR A 21 48.97 -43.11 -10.22
N ILE A 22 49.80 -42.07 -10.26
CA ILE A 22 49.73 -40.78 -10.99
C ILE A 22 48.36 -40.06 -11.03
N PRO A 23 48.22 -38.87 -10.40
CA PRO A 23 47.06 -38.00 -10.61
C PRO A 23 47.16 -37.38 -12.01
N GLY A 24 46.39 -37.93 -12.94
CA GLY A 24 46.01 -37.23 -14.16
C GLY A 24 45.05 -36.11 -13.79
N ALA A 25 45.48 -34.87 -13.99
CA ALA A 25 44.64 -33.69 -13.92
C ALA A 25 43.56 -33.78 -15.02
N ASN A 26 42.40 -34.32 -14.67
CA ASN A 26 41.17 -33.92 -15.34
C ASN A 26 40.77 -32.59 -14.71
N THR A 27 41.27 -31.51 -15.30
CA THR A 27 40.65 -30.20 -15.14
C THR A 27 39.28 -30.31 -15.78
N VAL A 28 38.29 -30.74 -15.00
CA VAL A 28 36.92 -30.31 -15.23
C VAL A 28 36.98 -28.81 -14.98
N VAL A 29 37.16 -28.03 -16.05
CA VAL A 29 36.74 -26.64 -16.02
C VAL A 29 35.24 -26.74 -15.75
N ALA A 30 34.85 -26.55 -14.50
CA ALA A 30 33.50 -26.13 -14.22
C ALA A 30 33.35 -24.82 -14.98
N GLN A 31 32.76 -24.89 -16.16
CA GLN A 31 32.15 -23.74 -16.80
C GLN A 31 30.95 -23.43 -15.90
N GLN A 32 31.26 -22.81 -14.77
CA GLN A 32 30.28 -22.20 -13.91
C GLN A 32 29.86 -20.97 -14.70
N SER A 33 28.87 -21.14 -15.57
CA SER A 33 28.10 -20.02 -16.08
C SER A 33 27.68 -19.26 -14.83
N ALA A 34 28.28 -18.08 -14.61
CA ALA A 34 27.77 -17.19 -13.61
C ALA A 34 26.28 -17.00 -13.95
N PRO A 35 25.35 -17.15 -12.99
CA PRO A 35 23.96 -16.85 -13.27
C PRO A 35 23.92 -15.45 -13.89
N SER A 36 23.34 -15.33 -15.08
CA SER A 36 23.16 -14.05 -15.73
C SER A 36 22.43 -13.15 -14.73
N SER A 37 23.05 -12.02 -14.39
CA SER A 37 22.55 -11.08 -13.39
C SER A 37 21.45 -10.17 -13.94
N MET A 38 20.79 -10.59 -15.01
CA MET A 38 19.71 -9.83 -15.61
C MET A 38 18.56 -9.74 -14.62
N GLN A 39 18.13 -8.51 -14.34
CA GLN A 39 17.14 -8.21 -13.33
C GLN A 39 15.99 -7.45 -13.98
N VAL A 40 14.75 -7.94 -13.81
CA VAL A 40 13.55 -7.16 -14.10
C VAL A 40 13.50 -5.98 -13.14
N ILE A 41 13.61 -4.76 -13.66
CA ILE A 41 13.62 -3.51 -12.87
C ILE A 41 12.31 -2.72 -12.99
N ALA A 42 11.47 -3.03 -13.98
CA ALA A 42 10.09 -2.59 -14.06
C ALA A 42 9.29 -3.61 -14.88
N HIS A 43 8.01 -3.75 -14.57
CA HIS A 43 7.08 -4.58 -15.31
C HIS A 43 5.67 -4.00 -15.31
N GLY A 44 4.86 -4.45 -16.25
CA GLY A 44 3.45 -4.10 -16.34
C GLY A 44 2.69 -5.01 -17.27
N VAL A 45 1.41 -4.70 -17.45
CA VAL A 45 0.54 -5.36 -18.42
C VAL A 45 -0.11 -4.27 -19.25
N ASP A 46 -0.14 -4.45 -20.57
CA ASP A 46 -0.89 -3.57 -21.47
C ASP A 46 -1.65 -4.38 -22.52
N ASN A 47 -2.72 -3.78 -23.03
CA ASN A 47 -3.58 -4.36 -24.06
C ASN A 47 -3.10 -3.93 -25.45
N PHE A 48 -2.79 -4.91 -26.29
CA PHE A 48 -2.36 -4.71 -27.66
C PHE A 48 -3.45 -5.16 -28.63
N ASP A 49 -3.64 -4.38 -29.69
CA ASP A 49 -4.64 -4.60 -30.74
C ASP A 49 -4.07 -5.35 -31.96
N GLY A 50 -2.80 -5.77 -31.89
CA GLY A 50 -2.09 -6.30 -33.05
C GLY A 50 -1.73 -5.23 -34.07
N SER A 51 -1.55 -3.97 -33.67
CA SER A 51 -1.01 -2.93 -34.56
C SER A 51 0.51 -3.00 -34.67
N THR A 52 1.04 -2.32 -35.69
CA THR A 52 2.48 -2.10 -35.82
C THR A 52 2.88 -0.91 -34.96
N MET A 53 3.75 -1.13 -33.98
CA MET A 53 4.30 -0.11 -33.08
C MET A 53 5.82 -0.04 -33.22
N MET A 54 6.46 0.99 -32.68
CA MET A 54 7.91 1.11 -32.64
C MET A 54 8.39 1.42 -31.24
N TRP A 55 9.50 0.81 -30.85
CA TRP A 55 10.21 1.24 -29.66
C TRP A 55 10.89 2.59 -29.92
N GLN A 56 10.59 3.54 -29.05
CA GLN A 56 11.17 4.86 -29.04
C GLN A 56 11.95 5.06 -27.74
N VAL A 57 13.17 5.56 -27.87
CA VAL A 57 13.95 6.03 -26.73
C VAL A 57 14.06 7.54 -26.85
N SER A 58 13.65 8.26 -25.82
CA SER A 58 13.79 9.71 -25.77
C SER A 58 14.43 10.16 -24.46
N GLN A 59 15.27 11.19 -24.54
CA GLN A 59 15.74 11.88 -23.35
C GLN A 59 14.79 13.02 -23.05
N ARG A 60 14.30 13.05 -21.80
CA ARG A 60 13.37 14.06 -21.30
C ARG A 60 13.99 14.77 -20.10
N ASN A 61 13.47 15.94 -19.77
CA ASN A 61 13.86 16.67 -18.58
C ASN A 61 12.68 16.67 -17.60
N ALA A 62 12.94 16.26 -16.36
CA ALA A 62 12.04 16.46 -15.25
C ALA A 62 12.44 17.77 -14.55
N GLY A 63 11.50 18.73 -14.49
CA GLY A 63 11.70 19.95 -13.72
C GLY A 63 11.41 19.74 -12.23
N THR A 64 11.58 20.79 -11.44
CA THR A 64 11.21 20.80 -10.02
C THR A 64 9.78 21.30 -9.75
N ASP A 65 9.13 21.84 -10.79
CA ASP A 65 7.80 22.44 -10.67
C ASP A 65 6.71 21.36 -10.60
N ARG A 66 5.92 21.41 -9.51
CA ARG A 66 4.82 20.47 -9.26
C ARG A 66 3.49 20.95 -9.80
N ASP A 67 3.42 22.19 -10.29
CA ASP A 67 2.20 22.81 -10.81
C ASP A 67 2.04 22.62 -12.33
N VAL A 68 2.93 21.84 -12.96
CA VAL A 68 2.85 21.48 -14.38
C VAL A 68 1.74 20.45 -14.58
N ALA A 69 0.91 20.66 -15.60
CA ALA A 69 -0.14 19.71 -15.95
C ALA A 69 0.46 18.33 -16.33
N PRO A 70 -0.10 17.21 -15.83
CA PRO A 70 0.26 15.87 -16.29
C PRO A 70 0.11 15.75 -17.81
N THR A 71 0.98 14.94 -18.41
CA THR A 71 0.97 14.66 -19.85
C THR A 71 0.55 13.22 -20.08
N GLU A 72 -0.27 12.99 -21.11
CA GLU A 72 -0.63 11.64 -21.55
C GLU A 72 0.59 10.93 -22.14
N THR A 73 0.82 9.69 -21.73
CA THR A 73 1.98 8.89 -22.12
C THR A 73 1.57 7.68 -22.97
N GLU A 74 2.47 7.28 -23.86
CA GLU A 74 2.38 5.98 -24.55
C GLU A 74 2.74 4.84 -23.60
N THR A 75 2.43 3.59 -23.95
CA THR A 75 2.89 2.42 -23.18
C THR A 75 4.40 2.42 -23.06
N GLY A 76 4.97 2.30 -21.86
CA GLY A 76 6.41 2.30 -21.74
C GLY A 76 6.98 2.33 -20.34
N PHE A 77 8.18 2.89 -20.24
CA PHE A 77 8.94 3.01 -19.04
C PHE A 77 9.58 4.38 -18.89
N VAL A 78 9.57 4.89 -17.67
CA VAL A 78 10.44 5.97 -17.22
C VAL A 78 11.63 5.33 -16.51
N TYR A 79 12.85 5.54 -17.05
CA TYR A 79 14.10 5.07 -16.48
C TYR A 79 14.91 6.25 -15.93
N ALA A 80 15.21 6.21 -14.62
CA ALA A 80 16.01 7.22 -13.95
C ALA A 80 17.50 7.06 -14.31
N SER A 81 17.93 7.72 -15.39
CA SER A 81 19.32 7.71 -15.86
C SER A 81 20.22 8.72 -15.16
N GLY A 82 19.67 9.60 -14.33
CA GLY A 82 20.39 10.63 -13.56
C GLY A 82 19.95 10.69 -12.10
N ASP A 83 19.61 11.88 -11.62
CA ASP A 83 19.14 12.09 -10.26
C ASP A 83 17.78 11.42 -9.99
N PRO A 84 17.39 11.21 -8.72
CA PRO A 84 16.11 10.62 -8.37
C PRO A 84 14.90 11.38 -8.96
N LEU A 85 13.84 10.63 -9.25
CA LEU A 85 12.60 11.13 -9.84
C LEU A 85 11.42 10.73 -8.97
N THR A 86 10.40 11.58 -8.94
CA THR A 86 9.06 11.20 -8.50
C THR A 86 8.13 11.21 -9.71
N ILE A 87 7.38 10.14 -9.89
CA ILE A 87 6.35 10.01 -10.92
C ILE A 87 5.01 10.01 -10.21
N ALA A 88 4.11 10.92 -10.60
CA ALA A 88 2.73 10.90 -10.19
C ALA A 88 1.87 10.51 -11.39
N ASP A 89 1.10 9.43 -11.23
CA ASP A 89 0.12 8.96 -12.19
C ASP A 89 -1.28 9.29 -11.66
N SER A 90 -1.93 10.29 -12.27
CA SER A 90 -3.26 10.72 -11.83
C SER A 90 -4.36 9.75 -12.27
N THR A 91 -4.12 8.92 -13.30
CA THR A 91 -5.10 7.93 -13.75
C THR A 91 -5.19 6.77 -12.76
N ALA A 92 -4.06 6.39 -12.15
CA ALA A 92 -3.99 5.32 -11.16
C ALA A 92 -4.00 5.82 -9.69
N ALA A 93 -4.09 7.13 -9.47
CA ALA A 93 -3.92 7.78 -8.16
C ALA A 93 -2.67 7.29 -7.39
N ARG A 94 -1.56 7.06 -8.11
CA ARG A 94 -0.33 6.44 -7.60
C ARG A 94 0.88 7.35 -7.76
N GLY A 95 1.80 7.29 -6.80
CA GLY A 95 3.12 7.90 -6.88
C GLY A 95 4.25 6.88 -6.76
N ASP A 96 5.25 6.96 -7.62
CA ASP A 96 6.47 6.14 -7.55
C ASP A 96 7.71 7.03 -7.37
N TYR A 97 8.60 6.64 -6.44
CA TYR A 97 9.91 7.28 -6.26
C TYR A 97 11.02 6.42 -6.86
N LEU A 98 11.66 6.93 -7.90
CA LEU A 98 12.72 6.24 -8.63
C LEU A 98 14.09 6.76 -8.21
N ARG A 99 14.94 5.85 -7.73
CA ARG A 99 16.38 6.11 -7.53
C ARG A 99 17.14 5.94 -8.85
N PHE A 100 18.39 6.38 -8.90
CA PHE A 100 19.28 6.12 -10.04
C PHE A 100 19.25 4.63 -10.45
N SER A 101 19.07 4.39 -11.75
CA SER A 101 18.92 3.07 -12.37
C SER A 101 17.66 2.28 -11.97
N ALA A 102 16.67 2.91 -11.34
CA ALA A 102 15.33 2.35 -11.19
C ALA A 102 14.45 2.76 -12.38
N ALA A 103 13.36 2.02 -12.59
CA ALA A 103 12.35 2.32 -13.58
C ALA A 103 10.95 2.12 -13.04
N ALA A 104 9.98 2.78 -13.66
CA ALA A 104 8.55 2.50 -13.50
C ALA A 104 7.94 2.21 -14.87
N PHE A 105 6.98 1.28 -14.89
CA PHE A 105 6.13 1.05 -16.05
C PHE A 105 4.95 2.02 -16.04
N HIS A 106 4.49 2.41 -17.23
CA HIS A 106 3.24 3.14 -17.39
C HIS A 106 2.43 2.61 -18.58
N PRO A 107 1.12 2.37 -18.39
CA PRO A 107 0.26 1.91 -19.47
C PRO A 107 -0.06 3.04 -20.45
N ARG A 108 -0.54 2.69 -21.65
CA ARG A 108 -1.04 3.67 -22.62
C ARG A 108 -2.12 4.55 -21.99
N GLY A 109 -2.04 5.86 -22.23
CA GLY A 109 -3.04 6.82 -21.79
C GLY A 109 -2.89 7.25 -20.33
N ALA A 110 -1.85 6.79 -19.63
CA ALA A 110 -1.54 7.27 -18.29
C ALA A 110 -1.21 8.76 -18.33
N LEU A 111 -1.85 9.53 -17.44
CA LEU A 111 -1.59 10.96 -17.24
C LEU A 111 -0.49 11.11 -16.19
N GLN A 112 0.73 11.37 -16.66
CA GLN A 112 1.92 11.37 -15.80
C GLN A 112 2.51 12.77 -15.61
N LEU A 113 2.92 13.04 -14.38
CA LEU A 113 3.80 14.15 -14.03
C LEU A 113 5.10 13.58 -13.46
N VAL A 114 6.24 13.89 -14.12
CA VAL A 114 7.57 13.48 -13.67
C VAL A 114 8.30 14.70 -13.12
N VAL A 115 8.70 14.63 -11.84
CA VAL A 115 9.35 15.72 -11.10
C VAL A 115 10.68 15.23 -10.56
N GLY A 116 11.73 16.03 -10.71
CA GLY A 116 13.02 15.81 -10.05
C GLY A 116 13.18 16.67 -8.80
N ASP A 117 14.07 16.26 -7.90
CA ASP A 117 14.52 17.13 -6.79
C ASP A 117 15.34 18.34 -7.30
N SER A 118 15.89 18.19 -8.51
CA SER A 118 16.52 19.22 -9.34
C SER A 118 16.15 18.99 -10.81
N ASP A 119 16.42 19.97 -11.67
CA ASP A 119 16.32 19.77 -13.12
C ASP A 119 17.24 18.60 -13.52
N THR A 120 16.63 17.48 -13.91
CA THR A 120 17.34 16.23 -14.20
C THR A 120 16.85 15.61 -15.49
N THR A 121 17.76 14.95 -16.20
CA THR A 121 17.42 14.19 -17.41
C THR A 121 17.01 12.78 -17.03
N TYR A 122 15.99 12.26 -17.69
CA TYR A 122 15.60 10.86 -17.60
C TYR A 122 15.43 10.26 -19.00
N THR A 123 15.44 8.93 -19.07
CA THR A 123 15.23 8.20 -20.31
C THR A 123 13.82 7.65 -20.33
N GLU A 124 13.04 7.99 -21.34
CA GLU A 124 11.73 7.41 -21.62
C GLU A 124 11.88 6.35 -22.71
N ILE A 125 11.39 5.14 -22.45
CA ILE A 125 11.39 4.01 -23.38
C ILE A 125 9.94 3.62 -23.64
N ALA A 126 9.40 3.96 -24.81
CA ALA A 126 7.98 3.83 -25.11
C ALA A 126 7.71 3.01 -26.38
N LEU A 127 6.54 2.38 -26.44
CA LEU A 127 5.95 1.76 -27.63
C LEU A 127 4.97 2.75 -28.26
N SER A 128 5.37 3.38 -29.36
CA SER A 128 4.55 4.37 -30.07
C SER A 128 3.95 3.78 -31.34
N SER A 129 2.74 4.21 -31.69
CA SER A 129 2.22 4.05 -33.05
C SER A 129 3.05 4.88 -34.04
N ASN A 130 3.21 4.41 -35.29
CA ASN A 130 4.11 5.00 -36.29
C ASN A 130 3.80 6.45 -36.70
N ASP A 131 2.68 7.02 -36.25
CA ASP A 131 2.14 8.29 -36.74
C ASP A 131 2.74 9.55 -36.10
N LEU A 132 3.63 9.43 -35.09
CA LEU A 132 4.13 10.59 -34.32
C LEU A 132 5.32 11.36 -34.92
N GLY A 133 5.77 11.05 -36.14
CA GLY A 133 6.76 11.86 -36.86
C GLY A 133 8.12 12.11 -36.17
N GLY A 134 8.53 11.25 -35.23
CA GLY A 134 9.80 11.36 -34.49
C GLY A 134 11.01 10.67 -35.14
N ASP A 135 12.20 10.89 -34.58
CA ASP A 135 13.42 10.13 -34.91
C ASP A 135 13.32 8.73 -34.29
N TYR A 136 12.94 7.75 -35.09
CA TYR A 136 12.74 6.37 -34.65
C TYR A 136 14.03 5.55 -34.74
N THR A 137 14.27 4.71 -33.73
CA THR A 137 15.46 3.84 -33.67
C THR A 137 15.27 2.48 -34.34
N SER A 138 14.04 2.13 -34.76
CA SER A 138 13.71 0.79 -35.24
C SER A 138 12.74 0.79 -36.41
N ASN A 139 12.71 -0.35 -37.12
CA ASN A 139 11.56 -0.70 -37.95
C ASN A 139 10.36 -1.00 -37.03
N GLY A 140 9.15 -0.77 -37.54
CA GLY A 140 7.92 -1.16 -36.86
C GLY A 140 7.91 -2.64 -36.50
N ILE A 141 7.49 -2.94 -35.27
CA ILE A 141 7.28 -4.28 -34.73
C ILE A 141 5.79 -4.58 -34.73
N GLN A 142 5.43 -5.80 -35.12
CA GLN A 142 4.05 -6.25 -35.01
C GLN A 142 3.79 -6.66 -33.56
N THR A 143 2.92 -5.94 -32.87
CA THR A 143 2.52 -6.31 -31.50
C THR A 143 1.59 -7.53 -31.55
N PRO A 144 1.57 -8.37 -30.50
CA PRO A 144 0.55 -9.42 -30.37
C PRO A 144 -0.82 -8.80 -30.06
N THR A 145 -1.88 -9.63 -29.97
CA THR A 145 -3.21 -9.17 -29.57
C THR A 145 -3.55 -9.71 -28.20
N GLY A 146 -4.13 -8.88 -27.33
CA GLY A 146 -4.54 -9.24 -25.97
C GLY A 146 -3.74 -8.51 -24.90
N ASP A 147 -3.86 -8.95 -23.66
CA ASP A 147 -3.11 -8.40 -22.53
C ASP A 147 -1.75 -9.09 -22.45
N HIS A 148 -0.67 -8.34 -22.59
CA HIS A 148 0.69 -8.89 -22.55
C HIS A 148 1.53 -8.24 -21.48
N ALA A 149 2.42 -9.03 -20.89
CA ALA A 149 3.44 -8.50 -20.01
C ALA A 149 4.36 -7.56 -20.80
N VAL A 150 4.74 -6.45 -20.21
CA VAL A 150 5.77 -5.55 -20.74
C VAL A 150 6.83 -5.42 -19.67
N GLU A 151 8.07 -5.77 -20.00
CA GLU A 151 9.16 -5.88 -19.02
C GLU A 151 10.35 -5.02 -19.44
N LEU A 152 10.97 -4.39 -18.44
CA LEU A 152 12.27 -3.73 -18.58
C LEU A 152 13.28 -4.46 -17.71
N GLU A 153 14.22 -5.11 -18.38
CA GLU A 153 15.31 -5.84 -17.75
C GLU A 153 16.60 -5.03 -17.81
N ARG A 154 17.42 -5.11 -16.77
CA ARG A 154 18.74 -4.46 -16.70
C ARG A 154 19.81 -5.50 -16.50
N ASN A 155 20.95 -5.31 -17.16
CA ASN A 155 22.17 -6.04 -16.81
C ASN A 155 23.40 -5.11 -16.81
N SER A 156 24.44 -5.52 -16.08
CA SER A 156 25.74 -4.86 -16.05
C SER A 156 26.84 -5.89 -16.25
N LEU A 157 27.67 -5.65 -17.26
CA LEU A 157 28.73 -6.56 -17.68
C LEU A 157 30.10 -5.89 -17.52
N PRO A 158 31.03 -6.50 -16.77
CA PRO A 158 32.43 -6.10 -16.80
C PRO A 158 33.03 -6.27 -18.20
N ASN A 159 34.07 -5.50 -18.52
CA ASN A 159 34.78 -5.61 -19.80
C ASN A 159 35.20 -7.05 -20.14
N GLY A 160 34.81 -7.52 -21.31
CA GLY A 160 35.06 -8.87 -21.82
C GLY A 160 34.09 -9.93 -21.32
N ALA A 161 33.16 -9.60 -20.42
CA ALA A 161 32.10 -10.50 -20.01
C ALA A 161 31.04 -10.62 -21.11
N THR A 162 30.41 -11.79 -21.17
CA THR A 162 29.38 -12.12 -22.15
C THR A 162 28.13 -12.62 -21.44
N ASP A 163 26.97 -12.24 -21.97
CA ASP A 163 25.67 -12.74 -21.57
C ASP A 163 24.87 -13.21 -22.80
N THR A 164 23.87 -14.05 -22.57
CA THR A 164 22.91 -14.48 -23.60
C THR A 164 21.52 -14.08 -23.17
N TYR A 165 20.82 -13.38 -24.05
CA TYR A 165 19.43 -13.02 -23.86
C TYR A 165 18.56 -13.78 -24.87
N ALA A 166 17.58 -14.50 -24.35
CA ALA A 166 16.61 -15.26 -25.13
C ALA A 166 15.21 -14.86 -24.62
N PRO A 167 14.49 -13.96 -25.33
CA PRO A 167 13.16 -13.55 -24.88
C PRO A 167 12.19 -14.73 -24.88
N THR A 168 11.21 -14.69 -23.99
CA THR A 168 10.16 -15.72 -23.93
C THR A 168 9.13 -15.59 -25.06
N SER A 169 9.08 -14.43 -25.73
CA SER A 169 8.19 -14.16 -26.87
C SER A 169 8.98 -14.09 -28.18
N GLU A 170 8.28 -14.29 -29.30
CA GLU A 170 8.84 -14.09 -30.64
C GLU A 170 8.84 -12.62 -31.08
N SER A 171 8.34 -11.71 -30.23
CA SER A 171 8.30 -10.28 -30.52
C SER A 171 9.69 -9.67 -30.47
N ALA A 172 9.93 -8.70 -31.34
CA ALA A 172 11.15 -7.91 -31.30
C ALA A 172 11.21 -7.08 -30.01
N TYR A 173 12.41 -6.94 -29.46
CA TYR A 173 12.70 -6.20 -28.24
C TYR A 173 13.73 -5.11 -28.51
N LEU A 174 13.75 -4.10 -27.64
CA LEU A 174 14.69 -2.98 -27.71
C LEU A 174 15.81 -3.19 -26.69
N LEU A 175 17.06 -3.16 -27.14
CA LEU A 175 18.22 -3.01 -26.27
C LEU A 175 18.69 -1.55 -26.31
N HIS A 176 18.90 -0.93 -25.15
CA HIS A 176 19.45 0.40 -24.99
C HIS A 176 20.66 0.40 -24.06
N VAL A 177 21.79 0.95 -24.51
CA VAL A 177 23.02 1.02 -23.70
C VAL A 177 23.00 2.26 -22.83
N THR A 178 22.97 2.09 -21.51
CA THR A 178 22.89 3.20 -20.55
C THR A 178 24.26 3.66 -20.06
N SER A 179 25.31 2.82 -20.18
CA SER A 179 26.70 3.22 -20.00
C SER A 179 27.66 2.24 -20.67
N GLY A 180 28.85 2.71 -21.04
CA GLY A 180 29.91 1.87 -21.61
C GLY A 180 29.68 1.47 -23.07
N THR A 181 30.23 0.33 -23.47
CA THR A 181 30.16 -0.18 -24.84
C THR A 181 29.99 -1.70 -24.88
N ILE A 182 29.17 -2.16 -25.81
CA ILE A 182 28.88 -3.59 -26.02
C ILE A 182 29.00 -3.96 -27.51
N SER A 183 29.18 -5.25 -27.77
CA SER A 183 29.09 -5.88 -29.09
C SER A 183 28.05 -6.99 -29.02
N ILE A 184 27.07 -6.94 -29.91
CA ILE A 184 25.91 -7.84 -29.94
C ILE A 184 26.07 -8.76 -31.15
N LEU A 185 25.96 -10.07 -30.94
CA LEU A 185 25.93 -11.09 -31.97
C LEU A 185 24.52 -11.70 -31.99
N ASP A 186 23.82 -11.60 -33.12
CA ASP A 186 22.52 -12.23 -33.31
C ASP A 186 22.63 -13.70 -33.77
N ASP A 187 21.48 -14.35 -33.97
CA ASP A 187 21.38 -15.74 -34.41
C ASP A 187 21.79 -15.95 -35.88
N GLU A 188 21.90 -14.88 -36.67
CA GLU A 188 22.42 -14.87 -38.03
C GLU A 188 23.93 -14.58 -38.11
N ASP A 189 24.63 -14.60 -36.96
CA ASP A 189 26.04 -14.25 -36.79
C ASP A 189 26.37 -12.79 -37.22
N ALA A 190 25.38 -11.90 -37.31
CA ALA A 190 25.60 -10.48 -37.55
C ALA A 190 26.02 -9.78 -36.25
N THR A 191 27.00 -8.88 -36.37
CA THR A 191 27.58 -8.16 -35.23
C THR A 191 27.22 -6.69 -35.25
N TYR A 192 26.77 -6.18 -34.11
CA TYR A 192 26.40 -4.78 -33.92
C TYR A 192 27.12 -4.21 -32.69
N ASP A 193 27.97 -3.21 -32.90
CA ASP A 193 28.60 -2.48 -31.79
C ASP A 193 27.69 -1.33 -31.35
N ARG A 194 27.53 -1.14 -30.04
CA ARG A 194 26.73 -0.08 -29.45
C ARG A 194 27.46 0.59 -28.30
N SER A 195 27.38 1.92 -28.24
CA SER A 195 27.87 2.74 -27.13
C SER A 195 26.72 3.35 -26.32
N GLU A 196 27.06 3.91 -25.16
CA GLU A 196 26.14 4.70 -24.33
C GLU A 196 25.24 5.64 -25.15
N GLY A 197 23.94 5.60 -24.84
CA GLY A 197 22.90 6.38 -25.52
C GLY A 197 22.37 5.74 -26.80
N GLU A 198 23.03 4.71 -27.33
CA GLU A 198 22.56 4.03 -28.54
C GLU A 198 21.60 2.89 -28.22
N SER A 199 20.70 2.63 -29.18
CA SER A 199 19.71 1.55 -29.10
C SER A 199 19.73 0.67 -30.35
N ILE A 200 19.16 -0.52 -30.23
CA ILE A 200 18.88 -1.41 -31.36
C ILE A 200 17.64 -2.25 -31.05
N THR A 201 16.81 -2.48 -32.07
CA THR A 201 15.73 -3.46 -32.00
C THR A 201 16.14 -4.73 -32.71
N ILE A 202 15.98 -5.86 -32.03
CA ILE A 202 16.41 -7.18 -32.49
C ILE A 202 15.29 -8.20 -32.22
N THR A 203 15.27 -9.28 -33.00
CA THR A 203 14.42 -10.45 -32.79
C THR A 203 15.30 -11.67 -32.54
N GLY A 204 14.82 -12.64 -31.76
CA GLY A 204 15.54 -13.89 -31.53
C GLY A 204 16.55 -13.82 -30.38
N GLU A 205 17.32 -14.89 -30.23
CA GLU A 205 18.37 -15.00 -29.21
C GLU A 205 19.59 -14.15 -29.62
N ILE A 206 20.15 -13.41 -28.66
CA ILE A 206 21.39 -12.64 -28.86
C ILE A 206 22.44 -13.00 -27.83
N ARG A 207 23.70 -12.84 -28.22
CA ARG A 207 24.86 -12.84 -27.33
C ARG A 207 25.44 -11.44 -27.22
N ILE A 208 25.52 -10.94 -26.00
CA ILE A 208 25.97 -9.58 -25.70
C ILE A 208 27.34 -9.67 -25.03
N THR A 209 28.35 -9.00 -25.58
CA THR A 209 29.70 -8.96 -25.00
C THR A 209 30.09 -7.52 -24.70
N ALA A 210 30.46 -7.24 -23.44
CA ALA A 210 31.00 -5.95 -23.04
C ALA A 210 32.38 -5.71 -23.66
N THR A 211 32.55 -4.60 -24.39
CA THR A 211 33.86 -4.15 -24.91
C THR A 211 34.52 -3.09 -24.02
N SER A 212 33.75 -2.57 -23.06
CA SER A 212 34.16 -1.87 -21.84
C SER A 212 33.18 -2.24 -20.72
N ASP A 213 33.42 -1.83 -19.48
CA ASP A 213 32.42 -2.00 -18.42
C ASP A 213 31.12 -1.30 -18.86
N ALA A 214 30.02 -2.04 -18.95
CA ALA A 214 28.80 -1.58 -19.60
C ALA A 214 27.54 -1.94 -18.81
N THR A 215 26.55 -1.05 -18.85
CA THR A 215 25.19 -1.29 -18.38
C THR A 215 24.23 -1.06 -19.54
N TYR A 216 23.23 -1.93 -19.66
CA TYR A 216 22.19 -1.82 -20.67
C TYR A 216 20.86 -2.26 -20.09
N VAL A 217 19.79 -1.84 -20.76
CA VAL A 217 18.43 -2.28 -20.50
C VAL A 217 17.82 -2.91 -21.74
N ILE A 218 16.94 -3.88 -21.54
CA ILE A 218 16.16 -4.54 -22.59
C ILE A 218 14.68 -4.34 -22.28
N ALA A 219 13.94 -3.74 -23.21
CA ALA A 219 12.49 -3.62 -23.14
C ALA A 219 11.84 -4.63 -24.08
N SER A 220 10.94 -5.46 -23.55
CA SER A 220 10.29 -6.53 -24.32
C SER A 220 8.80 -6.67 -24.02
N ILE A 221 8.06 -7.16 -25.02
CA ILE A 221 6.69 -7.63 -24.85
C ILE A 221 6.77 -9.13 -24.56
N GLY A 222 6.36 -9.53 -23.36
CA GLY A 222 6.36 -10.90 -22.86
C GLY A 222 5.15 -11.72 -23.31
N PRO A 223 4.89 -12.87 -22.63
CA PRO A 223 3.74 -13.71 -22.94
C PRO A 223 2.41 -13.00 -22.65
N GLU A 224 1.33 -13.54 -23.21
CA GLU A 224 -0.03 -13.13 -22.87
C GLU A 224 -0.27 -13.39 -21.38
N VAL A 225 -0.75 -12.36 -20.67
CA VAL A 225 -1.12 -12.45 -19.27
C VAL A 225 -2.60 -12.78 -19.23
N THR A 226 -2.91 -14.03 -18.90
CA THR A 226 -4.28 -14.38 -18.55
C THR A 226 -4.61 -13.73 -17.22
N VAL A 227 -5.37 -12.64 -17.25
CA VAL A 227 -6.01 -12.12 -16.04
C VAL A 227 -6.85 -13.29 -15.50
N PRO A 228 -6.60 -13.79 -14.28
CA PRO A 228 -7.50 -14.75 -13.66
C PRO A 228 -8.90 -14.15 -13.77
N PRO A 229 -9.95 -14.92 -14.10
CA PRO A 229 -11.30 -14.38 -14.03
C PRO A 229 -11.40 -13.73 -12.65
N PHE A 230 -11.60 -12.41 -12.62
CA PHE A 230 -11.99 -11.78 -11.37
C PHE A 230 -13.17 -12.60 -10.90
N VAL A 231 -13.18 -12.99 -9.63
CA VAL A 231 -14.38 -13.61 -9.06
C VAL A 231 -15.38 -12.48 -8.85
N THR A 232 -15.83 -11.86 -9.95
CA THR A 232 -16.82 -10.77 -9.97
C THR A 232 -18.23 -11.27 -9.71
N ASP A 233 -18.41 -12.59 -9.73
CA ASP A 233 -19.70 -13.22 -9.51
C ASP A 233 -19.88 -13.66 -8.06
N GLU A 234 -18.84 -13.52 -7.23
CA GLU A 234 -19.01 -13.67 -5.80
C GLU A 234 -19.66 -12.40 -5.27
N THR A 235 -20.91 -12.57 -4.85
CA THR A 235 -21.70 -11.52 -4.26
C THR A 235 -21.95 -11.80 -2.80
N GLY A 236 -22.09 -10.75 -2.00
CA GLY A 236 -22.53 -10.83 -0.62
C GLY A 236 -23.90 -10.18 -0.43
N THR A 237 -24.34 -10.16 0.83
CA THR A 237 -25.55 -9.46 1.27
C THR A 237 -25.18 -8.41 2.31
N LEU A 238 -25.71 -7.20 2.19
CA LEU A 238 -25.66 -6.18 3.25
C LEU A 238 -27.06 -6.01 3.83
N THR A 239 -27.15 -6.04 5.14
CA THR A 239 -28.36 -5.77 5.90
C THR A 239 -28.09 -4.58 6.81
N VAL A 240 -28.82 -3.48 6.61
CA VAL A 240 -28.74 -2.29 7.46
C VAL A 240 -29.99 -2.22 8.34
N GLU A 241 -29.81 -2.17 9.65
CA GLU A 241 -30.88 -2.02 10.62
C GLU A 241 -30.84 -0.60 11.20
N GLN A 242 -31.98 0.08 11.31
CA GLN A 242 -32.06 1.39 11.97
C GLN A 242 -32.84 1.31 13.27
N PHE A 243 -32.29 1.90 14.33
CA PHE A 243 -32.90 1.95 15.66
C PHE A 243 -32.95 3.38 16.20
N ASP A 244 -34.04 3.72 16.87
CA ASP A 244 -34.16 4.89 17.74
C ASP A 244 -33.88 4.47 19.18
N CYS A 245 -32.91 5.10 19.83
CA CYS A 245 -32.58 4.87 21.22
C CYS A 245 -33.07 6.03 22.11
N PRO A 246 -33.63 5.75 23.31
CA PRO A 246 -33.95 6.79 24.29
C PRO A 246 -32.71 7.63 24.63
N ALA A 247 -32.90 8.92 24.92
CA ALA A 247 -31.80 9.81 25.29
C ALA A 247 -31.01 9.27 26.50
N GLY A 248 -29.67 9.35 26.42
CA GLY A 248 -28.75 8.82 27.43
C GLY A 248 -28.55 7.31 27.42
N THR A 249 -29.11 6.61 26.42
CA THR A 249 -28.82 5.20 26.17
C THR A 249 -27.48 5.04 25.47
N ASP A 250 -26.64 4.13 25.95
CA ASP A 250 -25.47 3.66 25.21
C ASP A 250 -25.85 2.35 24.48
N PRO A 251 -26.05 2.40 23.15
CA PRO A 251 -26.46 1.22 22.39
C PRO A 251 -25.38 0.13 22.33
N THR A 252 -24.11 0.45 22.66
CA THR A 252 -23.04 -0.55 22.70
C THR A 252 -23.14 -1.46 23.93
N SER A 253 -23.76 -0.97 25.01
CA SER A 253 -23.96 -1.72 26.26
C SER A 253 -25.41 -2.17 26.48
N ASP A 254 -26.41 -1.47 25.93
CA ASP A 254 -27.83 -1.84 26.04
C ASP A 254 -28.64 -1.54 24.76
N ALA A 255 -28.29 -2.20 23.66
CA ALA A 255 -29.07 -2.13 22.41
C ALA A 255 -30.55 -2.55 22.57
N SER A 256 -30.89 -3.32 23.60
CA SER A 256 -32.26 -3.82 23.83
C SER A 256 -33.26 -2.74 24.25
N SER A 257 -32.75 -1.59 24.68
CA SER A 257 -33.54 -0.41 25.03
C SER A 257 -33.92 0.44 23.81
N CYS A 258 -33.28 0.19 22.65
CA CYS A 258 -33.59 0.86 21.39
C CYS A 258 -34.73 0.15 20.65
N THR A 259 -35.49 0.91 19.86
CA THR A 259 -36.62 0.41 19.07
C THR A 259 -36.33 0.59 17.59
N ALA A 260 -36.65 -0.40 16.76
CA ALA A 260 -36.50 -0.28 15.31
C ALA A 260 -37.30 0.91 14.78
N VAL A 261 -36.71 1.67 13.85
CA VAL A 261 -37.30 2.88 13.30
C VAL A 261 -38.48 2.51 12.39
N GLU A 262 -39.65 3.12 12.61
CA GLU A 262 -40.83 2.91 11.76
C GLU A 262 -40.77 3.73 10.45
N GLU A 263 -40.16 4.93 10.49
CA GLU A 263 -39.95 5.82 9.34
C GLU A 263 -38.45 6.03 9.10
N PRO A 264 -37.82 5.34 8.12
CA PRO A 264 -36.39 5.45 7.91
C PRO A 264 -35.91 6.86 7.68
N TRP A 265 -34.71 7.13 8.18
CA TRP A 265 -33.89 8.24 7.71
C TRP A 265 -32.95 7.74 6.59
N ILE A 266 -32.53 8.65 5.72
CA ILE A 266 -31.75 8.34 4.52
C ILE A 266 -30.33 7.92 4.91
N VAL A 267 -29.90 6.80 4.36
CA VAL A 267 -28.52 6.29 4.40
C VAL A 267 -28.06 6.14 2.96
N ASN A 268 -26.94 6.74 2.62
CA ASN A 268 -26.27 6.54 1.34
C ASN A 268 -25.23 5.42 1.51
N ILE A 269 -25.19 4.50 0.56
CA ILE A 269 -24.29 3.34 0.54
C ILE A 269 -23.58 3.31 -0.81
N HIS A 270 -22.25 3.27 -0.80
CA HIS A 270 -21.46 3.26 -2.03
C HIS A 270 -20.14 2.47 -1.87
N PRO A 271 -19.59 1.87 -2.93
CA PRO A 271 -18.35 1.10 -2.85
C PRO A 271 -17.15 1.99 -2.52
N SER A 272 -16.18 1.45 -1.78
CA SER A 272 -14.96 2.18 -1.43
C SER A 272 -14.06 2.37 -2.65
N GLY A 273 -13.54 3.57 -2.87
CA GLY A 273 -12.66 3.89 -4.02
C GLY A 273 -13.41 4.37 -5.26
N ARG A 274 -14.58 4.95 -5.06
CA ARG A 274 -15.45 5.47 -6.12
C ARG A 274 -14.90 6.75 -6.75
N ASP A 275 -15.00 6.83 -8.08
CA ASP A 275 -15.11 8.10 -8.82
C ASP A 275 -16.56 8.59 -8.75
N ASP A 276 -16.81 9.90 -8.70
CA ASP A 276 -18.11 10.59 -8.48
C ASP A 276 -19.32 10.13 -9.35
N ASP A 277 -19.13 9.24 -10.33
CA ASP A 277 -20.10 8.89 -11.37
C ASP A 277 -20.88 7.57 -11.16
N SER A 278 -20.61 6.78 -10.12
CA SER A 278 -21.38 5.54 -9.92
C SER A 278 -22.63 5.76 -9.05
N ALA A 279 -23.71 5.01 -9.31
CA ALA A 279 -25.02 5.23 -8.70
C ALA A 279 -25.06 4.88 -7.20
N ASP A 280 -25.29 5.85 -6.32
CA ASP A 280 -25.52 5.61 -4.88
C ASP A 280 -26.68 4.64 -4.66
N LEU A 281 -26.48 3.69 -3.73
CA LEU A 281 -27.58 2.92 -3.17
C LEU A 281 -28.12 3.71 -1.99
N ASN A 282 -29.40 4.01 -1.96
CA ASN A 282 -30.01 4.82 -0.92
C ASN A 282 -31.06 4.04 -0.15
N ILE A 283 -31.10 4.24 1.17
CA ILE A 283 -32.30 3.97 1.97
C ILE A 283 -33.24 5.16 1.81
N PRO A 284 -34.53 4.97 1.50
CA PRO A 284 -35.26 3.69 1.40
C PRO A 284 -35.42 3.14 -0.02
N ASP A 285 -34.74 3.70 -1.02
CA ASP A 285 -35.08 3.52 -2.43
C ASP A 285 -34.58 2.20 -3.04
N ASP A 286 -33.41 1.69 -2.62
CA ASP A 286 -32.71 0.62 -3.32
C ASP A 286 -32.66 -0.72 -2.56
N GLY A 287 -32.97 -0.72 -1.26
CA GLY A 287 -32.96 -1.92 -0.40
C GLY A 287 -34.35 -2.55 -0.24
N VAL A 288 -34.40 -3.87 0.00
CA VAL A 288 -35.65 -4.54 0.41
C VAL A 288 -35.90 -4.25 1.88
N ASN A 289 -37.00 -3.54 2.19
CA ASN A 289 -37.38 -3.20 3.56
C ASN A 289 -38.23 -4.30 4.22
N ASP A 290 -37.81 -4.78 5.39
CA ASP A 290 -38.60 -5.59 6.32
C ASP A 290 -38.56 -4.98 7.75
N GLY A 291 -39.47 -4.06 8.03
CA GLY A 291 -39.72 -3.57 9.39
C GLY A 291 -38.58 -2.75 10.00
N GLY A 292 -37.95 -1.87 9.21
CA GLY A 292 -36.82 -1.05 9.68
C GLY A 292 -35.44 -1.70 9.45
N THR A 293 -35.43 -2.73 8.60
CA THR A 293 -34.23 -3.43 8.13
C THR A 293 -34.22 -3.37 6.61
N TRP A 294 -33.12 -2.92 6.01
CA TRP A 294 -32.94 -2.81 4.56
C TRP A 294 -31.87 -3.79 4.11
N THR A 295 -32.22 -4.66 3.17
CA THR A 295 -31.30 -5.67 2.64
C THR A 295 -31.01 -5.44 1.17
N TRP A 296 -29.73 -5.46 0.82
CA TRP A 296 -29.23 -5.52 -0.55
C TRP A 296 -28.57 -6.88 -0.76
N THR A 297 -29.12 -7.64 -1.70
CA THR A 297 -28.52 -8.89 -2.16
C THR A 297 -27.68 -8.63 -3.40
N ASP A 298 -26.81 -9.58 -3.72
CA ASP A 298 -25.97 -9.54 -4.92
C ASP A 298 -24.98 -8.35 -4.95
N MET A 299 -24.53 -7.90 -3.77
CA MET A 299 -23.52 -6.84 -3.66
C MET A 299 -22.14 -7.35 -4.02
N SER A 300 -21.35 -6.55 -4.74
CA SER A 300 -19.96 -6.90 -5.02
C SER A 300 -19.14 -7.00 -3.73
N VAL A 301 -18.32 -8.04 -3.64
CA VAL A 301 -17.34 -8.21 -2.57
C VAL A 301 -16.42 -7.00 -2.49
N GLY A 302 -16.10 -6.56 -1.27
CA GLY A 302 -15.22 -5.42 -1.01
C GLY A 302 -15.75 -4.52 0.10
N THR A 303 -15.06 -3.40 0.33
CA THR A 303 -15.48 -2.41 1.33
C THR A 303 -16.52 -1.46 0.75
N TRP A 304 -17.55 -1.16 1.53
CA TRP A 304 -18.63 -0.24 1.20
C TRP A 304 -18.73 0.83 2.27
N TYR A 305 -18.83 2.09 1.85
CA TYR A 305 -19.07 3.26 2.69
C TYR A 305 -20.55 3.42 2.96
N ILE A 306 -20.89 3.70 4.22
CA ILE A 306 -22.23 3.95 4.72
C ILE A 306 -22.24 5.36 5.33
N SER A 307 -23.07 6.25 4.79
CA SER A 307 -23.19 7.65 5.19
C SER A 307 -24.64 8.00 5.51
N PRO A 308 -25.00 8.22 6.79
CA PRO A 308 -26.29 8.78 7.19
C PRO A 308 -26.51 10.17 6.57
N ALA A 309 -27.40 10.30 5.58
CA ALA A 309 -27.56 11.53 4.80
C ALA A 309 -28.49 12.58 5.45
N THR A 310 -29.42 12.18 6.33
CA THR A 310 -30.50 13.05 6.82
C THR A 310 -30.66 13.16 8.33
N ALA A 311 -29.61 12.95 9.12
CA ALA A 311 -29.64 13.45 10.49
C ALA A 311 -29.38 14.97 10.50
N GLU A 312 -30.12 15.75 9.69
CA GLU A 312 -30.03 17.23 9.59
C GLU A 312 -30.50 17.98 10.85
N SER A 313 -30.63 17.29 11.98
CA SER A 313 -30.61 17.99 13.25
C SER A 313 -29.31 17.64 13.94
N ASP A 314 -28.48 18.65 14.16
CA ASP A 314 -27.23 18.69 14.94
C ASP A 314 -27.36 18.19 16.40
N ASN A 315 -28.48 17.53 16.72
CA ASN A 315 -28.92 17.12 18.04
C ASN A 315 -29.00 15.61 18.19
N PHE A 316 -28.61 14.80 17.22
CA PHE A 316 -28.54 13.34 17.40
C PHE A 316 -27.10 12.84 17.41
N GLU A 317 -26.90 11.76 18.15
CA GLU A 317 -25.69 10.97 18.14
C GLU A 317 -25.97 9.70 17.34
N ILE A 318 -25.09 9.38 16.40
CA ILE A 318 -25.17 8.19 15.57
C ILE A 318 -24.11 7.21 16.04
N VAL A 319 -24.54 6.03 16.46
CA VAL A 319 -23.65 4.91 16.78
C VAL A 319 -23.87 3.82 15.74
N VAL A 320 -22.79 3.26 15.20
CA VAL A 320 -22.86 2.17 14.21
C VAL A 320 -22.14 0.95 14.76
N SER A 321 -22.78 -0.22 14.64
CA SER A 321 -22.22 -1.54 14.95
C SER A 321 -22.11 -2.36 13.67
N GLY A 322 -21.11 -3.25 13.59
CA GLY A 322 -20.88 -4.10 12.41
C GLY A 322 -20.15 -3.40 11.25
N ALA A 323 -19.70 -2.16 11.44
CA ALA A 323 -18.88 -1.40 10.50
C ALA A 323 -17.72 -0.70 11.24
N THR A 324 -16.66 -0.35 10.51
CA THR A 324 -15.50 0.39 11.05
C THR A 324 -15.64 1.87 10.73
N ALA A 325 -15.48 2.76 11.71
CA ALA A 325 -15.57 4.20 11.46
C ALA A 325 -14.37 4.71 10.64
N ASP A 326 -14.64 5.55 9.64
CA ASP A 326 -13.65 6.25 8.82
C ASP A 326 -14.10 7.69 8.55
N GLY A 327 -13.69 8.60 9.45
CA GLY A 327 -14.14 9.99 9.41
C GLY A 327 -15.64 10.12 9.73
N ASP A 328 -16.39 10.70 8.80
CA ASP A 328 -17.84 10.85 8.79
C ASP A 328 -18.58 9.65 8.15
N HIS A 329 -17.84 8.64 7.72
CA HIS A 329 -18.37 7.43 7.07
C HIS A 329 -18.14 6.18 7.94
N PHE A 330 -18.87 5.12 7.61
CA PHE A 330 -18.68 3.79 8.20
C PHE A 330 -18.42 2.74 7.10
N ASN A 331 -17.40 1.91 7.31
CA ASN A 331 -16.92 0.91 6.36
C ASN A 331 -17.48 -0.46 6.72
N ALA A 332 -18.25 -1.05 5.82
CA ALA A 332 -18.72 -2.43 5.89
C ALA A 332 -18.00 -3.29 4.85
N GLU A 333 -17.44 -4.43 5.26
CA GLU A 333 -16.77 -5.36 4.35
C GLU A 333 -17.72 -6.46 3.91
N ILE A 334 -18.09 -6.44 2.63
CA ILE A 334 -18.96 -7.44 2.02
C ILE A 334 -18.10 -8.62 1.60
N THR A 335 -18.35 -9.77 2.21
CA THR A 335 -17.65 -11.04 1.92
C THR A 335 -18.50 -11.94 1.02
N ALA A 336 -17.83 -12.74 0.20
CA ALA A 336 -18.46 -13.62 -0.79
C ALA A 336 -19.42 -14.63 -0.17
N ASN A 337 -20.67 -14.61 -0.58
CA ASN A 337 -21.76 -15.47 -0.12
C ASN A 337 -22.05 -15.35 1.39
N GLU A 338 -21.65 -14.25 2.02
CA GLU A 338 -21.90 -13.96 3.43
C GLU A 338 -22.86 -12.78 3.58
N GLU A 339 -23.53 -12.73 4.74
CA GLU A 339 -24.36 -11.61 5.15
C GLU A 339 -23.57 -10.72 6.10
N THR A 340 -23.47 -9.44 5.76
CA THR A 340 -22.92 -8.38 6.60
C THR A 340 -24.06 -7.61 7.20
N VAL A 341 -24.13 -7.51 8.53
CA VAL A 341 -25.17 -6.77 9.23
C VAL A 341 -24.56 -5.53 9.86
N VAL A 342 -25.14 -4.37 9.54
CA VAL A 342 -24.77 -3.07 10.10
C VAL A 342 -25.99 -2.51 10.83
N SER A 343 -25.85 -2.28 12.12
CA SER A 343 -26.92 -1.68 12.93
C SER A 343 -26.56 -0.22 13.21
N ILE A 344 -27.46 0.69 12.87
CA ILE A 344 -27.29 2.13 13.09
C ILE A 344 -28.31 2.61 14.13
N TYR A 345 -27.79 3.21 15.18
CA TYR A 345 -28.53 3.68 16.33
C TYR A 345 -28.54 5.20 16.34
N LEU A 346 -29.75 5.77 16.30
CA LEU A 346 -29.99 7.18 16.55
C LEU A 346 -30.27 7.37 18.04
N VAL A 347 -29.27 7.82 18.79
CA VAL A 347 -29.43 8.14 20.20
C VAL A 347 -30.10 9.51 20.30
N GLY A 348 -31.25 9.57 21.00
CA GLY A 348 -32.09 10.76 21.15
C GLY A 348 -31.35 12.02 21.62
N GLU A 349 -32.04 13.16 21.67
CA GLU A 349 -31.45 14.51 21.87
C GLU A 349 -30.14 14.49 22.65
N ARG A 350 -29.05 14.90 21.97
CA ARG A 350 -27.70 15.06 22.52
C ARG A 350 -27.85 15.61 23.94
N PRO A 351 -27.17 15.02 24.94
CA PRO A 351 -27.19 15.59 26.26
C PRO A 351 -26.85 17.07 26.13
N THR A 352 -27.75 17.95 26.57
CA THR A 352 -27.51 19.39 26.51
C THR A 352 -26.76 19.78 27.77
N GLY A 353 -25.69 20.56 27.61
CA GLY A 353 -24.83 21.00 28.71
C GLY A 353 -23.36 20.82 28.41
N ASN A 354 -22.53 21.33 29.31
CA ASN A 354 -21.09 21.17 29.25
C ASN A 354 -20.64 20.16 30.30
N GLY A 355 -19.76 19.26 29.90
CA GLY A 355 -19.03 18.34 30.77
C GLY A 355 -17.56 18.72 30.89
N TRP A 356 -16.77 17.73 31.29
CA TRP A 356 -15.32 17.78 31.30
C TRP A 356 -14.76 16.49 30.71
N LEU A 357 -13.57 16.56 30.12
CA LEU A 357 -12.85 15.42 29.57
C LEU A 357 -11.47 15.33 30.23
N ASP A 358 -11.23 14.26 30.98
CA ASP A 358 -9.89 13.97 31.53
C ASP A 358 -9.12 13.08 30.57
N ILE A 359 -7.95 13.52 30.15
CA ILE A 359 -7.03 12.79 29.29
C ILE A 359 -5.81 12.40 30.12
N ALA A 360 -5.57 11.10 30.24
CA ALA A 360 -4.36 10.56 30.84
C ALA A 360 -3.37 10.17 29.75
N ARG A 361 -2.10 10.53 29.89
CA ARG A 361 -0.99 9.91 29.15
C ARG A 361 -0.20 9.03 30.10
N LEU A 362 -0.26 7.73 29.91
CA LEU A 362 0.47 6.77 30.73
C LEU A 362 1.70 6.24 29.98
N SER A 363 2.82 6.17 30.69
CA SER A 363 4.05 5.47 30.29
C SER A 363 4.17 4.21 31.14
N CYS A 364 4.32 3.06 30.50
CA CYS A 364 4.28 1.77 31.17
C CYS A 364 5.51 0.94 30.83
N ASP A 365 6.01 0.17 31.80
CA ASP A 365 7.28 -0.57 31.70
C ASP A 365 7.15 -1.94 30.98
N ALA A 366 5.95 -2.36 30.54
CA ALA A 366 5.69 -3.69 29.99
C ALA A 366 4.56 -3.67 28.96
N GLU A 367 4.52 -4.72 28.10
CA GLU A 367 3.37 -5.00 27.23
C GLU A 367 2.09 -5.15 28.06
N LEU A 368 1.08 -4.36 27.72
CA LEU A 368 -0.18 -4.28 28.45
C LEU A 368 -1.31 -5.02 27.72
N PRO A 369 -2.36 -5.43 28.44
CA PRO A 369 -3.60 -5.88 27.82
C PRO A 369 -4.34 -4.74 27.10
N ASP A 370 -5.27 -5.08 26.20
CA ASP A 370 -6.02 -4.13 25.34
C ASP A 370 -6.84 -3.08 26.12
N HIS A 371 -7.08 -3.31 27.42
CA HIS A 371 -7.74 -2.36 28.32
C HIS A 371 -7.00 -2.27 29.65
N ILE A 372 -6.71 -1.04 30.06
CA ILE A 372 -5.90 -0.73 31.24
C ILE A 372 -6.71 0.27 32.08
N ALA A 373 -6.63 0.16 33.40
CA ALA A 373 -7.20 1.14 34.32
C ALA A 373 -6.15 2.16 34.74
N LEU A 374 -6.57 3.37 35.16
CA LEU A 374 -5.65 4.42 35.65
C LEU A 374 -4.71 3.96 36.77
N ASP A 375 -5.13 2.97 37.56
CA ASP A 375 -4.40 2.41 38.69
C ASP A 375 -3.59 1.15 38.32
N THR A 376 -3.34 0.92 37.03
CA THR A 376 -2.60 -0.28 36.58
C THR A 376 -1.15 -0.25 37.08
N PRO A 377 -0.70 -1.27 37.84
CA PRO A 377 0.67 -1.32 38.35
C PRO A 377 1.71 -1.32 37.24
N GLY A 378 2.72 -0.44 37.35
CA GLY A 378 3.80 -0.33 36.35
C GLY A 378 3.57 0.72 35.28
N CYS A 379 2.42 1.40 35.32
CA CYS A 379 2.16 2.61 34.54
C CYS A 379 2.32 3.86 35.40
N VAL A 380 2.95 4.90 34.85
CA VAL A 380 3.11 6.21 35.47
C VAL A 380 2.58 7.28 34.52
N ALA A 381 1.81 8.22 35.03
CA ALA A 381 1.38 9.38 34.24
C ALA A 381 2.61 10.19 33.82
N ASN A 382 2.82 10.31 32.50
CA ASN A 382 3.89 11.13 31.95
C ASN A 382 3.35 12.53 31.63
N LEU A 383 3.81 13.50 32.42
CA LEU A 383 3.37 14.89 32.38
C LEU A 383 4.32 15.82 31.60
N ASP A 384 5.41 15.27 31.04
CA ASP A 384 6.39 16.08 30.33
C ASP A 384 5.90 16.39 28.91
N GLY A 385 5.55 17.67 28.71
CA GLY A 385 4.99 18.20 27.47
C GLY A 385 3.48 18.07 27.45
N ALA A 386 2.77 19.21 27.39
CA ALA A 386 1.34 19.18 27.10
C ALA A 386 1.16 18.46 25.75
N PRO A 387 0.38 17.37 25.67
CA PRO A 387 0.14 16.73 24.40
C PRO A 387 -0.56 17.73 23.49
N SER A 388 -0.04 17.91 22.27
CA SER A 388 -0.82 18.55 21.22
C SER A 388 -1.87 17.54 20.77
N PHE A 389 -3.11 17.76 21.17
CA PHE A 389 -4.26 17.01 20.67
C PHE A 389 -5.26 17.97 20.07
N THR A 390 -5.97 17.49 19.05
CA THR A 390 -7.11 18.18 18.45
C THR A 390 -8.36 17.40 18.81
N LEU A 391 -9.38 18.09 19.33
CA LEU A 391 -10.71 17.51 19.56
C LEU A 391 -11.61 17.94 18.41
N ILE A 392 -12.01 16.99 17.58
CA ILE A 392 -12.93 17.23 16.47
C ILE A 392 -14.28 16.68 16.90
N ARG A 393 -15.29 17.53 17.04
CA ARG A 393 -16.64 17.04 17.35
C ARG A 393 -17.23 16.38 16.11
N VAL A 394 -17.83 15.21 16.26
CA VAL A 394 -18.46 14.51 15.14
C VAL A 394 -19.68 15.32 14.67
N ASN A 395 -19.72 15.62 13.38
CA ASN A 395 -20.71 16.46 12.68
C ASN A 395 -20.63 17.98 12.92
N ASP A 396 -19.52 18.49 13.46
CA ASP A 396 -19.23 19.93 13.52
C ASP A 396 -17.80 20.18 12.97
N ASP A 397 -17.50 21.42 12.56
CA ASP A 397 -16.14 21.85 12.26
C ASP A 397 -15.24 21.73 13.52
N GLU A 398 -13.91 21.67 13.30
CA GLU A 398 -12.87 21.64 14.35
C GLU A 398 -13.20 22.59 15.51
N ILE A 399 -13.30 22.05 16.72
CA ILE A 399 -13.52 22.87 17.91
C ILE A 399 -12.15 23.35 18.39
N ASP A 400 -11.86 24.63 18.10
CA ASP A 400 -10.73 25.34 18.70
C ASP A 400 -10.99 25.47 20.21
N PHE A 401 -10.35 24.60 21.00
CA PHE A 401 -10.35 24.75 22.45
C PHE A 401 -9.38 25.87 22.83
N ASP A 402 -9.89 26.84 23.59
CA ASP A 402 -9.03 27.80 24.28
C ASP A 402 -8.16 27.03 25.28
N GLU A 403 -6.84 27.20 25.21
CA GLU A 403 -5.89 26.64 26.17
C GLU A 403 -6.28 26.97 27.62
N SER A 404 -7.02 28.04 27.85
CA SER A 404 -7.56 28.41 29.16
C SER A 404 -8.55 27.39 29.76
N ASN A 405 -9.15 26.53 28.94
CA ASN A 405 -10.05 25.46 29.36
C ASN A 405 -9.32 24.16 29.72
N VAL A 406 -8.01 24.08 29.48
CA VAL A 406 -7.18 22.92 29.82
C VAL A 406 -6.51 23.16 31.16
N SER A 407 -6.75 22.26 32.11
CA SER A 407 -6.15 22.30 33.45
C SER A 407 -5.57 20.96 33.84
N LEU A 408 -4.56 20.95 34.71
CA LEU A 408 -4.05 19.71 35.27
C LEU A 408 -4.81 19.38 36.56
N THR A 409 -5.38 18.17 36.66
CA THR A 409 -6.05 17.69 37.87
C THR A 409 -5.03 17.34 38.96
N ASP A 410 -5.49 17.21 40.21
CA ASP A 410 -4.67 16.76 41.33
C ASP A 410 -4.09 15.34 41.12
N ASP A 411 -4.76 14.54 40.27
CA ASP A 411 -4.34 13.19 39.89
C ASP A 411 -3.40 13.17 38.67
N GLY A 412 -3.01 14.34 38.14
CA GLY A 412 -2.10 14.44 37.00
C GLY A 412 -2.76 14.14 35.66
N LEU A 413 -4.06 14.38 35.52
CA LEU A 413 -4.79 14.26 34.24
C LEU A 413 -4.93 15.63 33.59
N TYR A 414 -4.89 15.69 32.27
CA TYR A 414 -5.27 16.91 31.55
C TYR A 414 -6.79 16.96 31.45
N ARG A 415 -7.40 17.85 32.22
CA ARG A 415 -8.84 18.12 32.17
C ARG A 415 -9.13 19.24 31.20
N VAL A 416 -9.85 18.92 30.13
CA VAL A 416 -10.54 19.90 29.30
C VAL A 416 -11.89 20.17 29.93
N SER A 417 -12.10 21.39 30.42
CA SER A 417 -13.37 21.80 31.05
C SER A 417 -14.29 22.47 30.04
N ASP A 418 -15.58 22.54 30.39
CA ASP A 418 -16.61 23.18 29.58
C ASP A 418 -16.76 22.56 28.16
N VAL A 419 -16.47 21.27 28.03
CA VAL A 419 -16.62 20.54 26.77
C VAL A 419 -18.10 20.31 26.52
N PRO A 420 -18.71 20.82 25.42
CA PRO A 420 -20.11 20.55 25.12
C PRO A 420 -20.37 19.05 25.08
N ALA A 421 -21.48 18.57 25.60
CA ALA A 421 -21.76 17.15 25.50
C ALA A 421 -21.96 16.72 24.02
N GLY A 422 -21.46 15.52 23.69
CA GLY A 422 -21.46 14.98 22.34
C GLY A 422 -20.33 13.99 22.08
N VAL A 423 -20.25 13.54 20.84
CA VAL A 423 -19.21 12.61 20.35
C VAL A 423 -18.04 13.40 19.78
N TYR A 424 -16.84 13.01 20.17
CA TYR A 424 -15.59 13.66 19.79
C TYR A 424 -14.61 12.64 19.22
N VAL A 425 -13.96 13.01 18.12
CA VAL A 425 -12.72 12.38 17.67
C VAL A 425 -11.55 13.13 18.31
N ILE A 426 -10.82 12.48 19.20
CA ILE A 426 -9.57 13.01 19.73
C ILE A 426 -8.43 12.57 18.82
N ALA A 427 -7.80 13.54 18.16
CA ALA A 427 -6.66 13.32 17.30
C ALA A 427 -5.34 13.63 18.04
N PHE A 428 -4.41 12.69 18.07
CA PHE A 428 -3.06 12.88 18.61
C PHE A 428 -2.04 12.78 17.49
N ALA A 429 -1.19 13.81 17.38
CA ALA A 429 0.02 13.68 16.59
C ALA A 429 1.00 12.77 17.34
N VAL A 430 1.39 11.65 16.72
CA VAL A 430 2.44 10.79 17.24
C VAL A 430 3.78 11.47 16.95
N PRO A 431 4.60 11.78 17.96
CA PRO A 431 5.94 12.33 17.72
C PRO A 431 6.74 11.46 16.74
N GLU A 432 7.56 12.08 15.90
CA GLU A 432 8.40 11.39 14.89
C GLU A 432 9.41 10.41 15.52
N ASP A 433 9.61 10.47 16.84
CA ASP A 433 10.59 9.68 17.58
C ASP A 433 9.94 8.62 18.50
N SER A 434 8.64 8.35 18.36
CA SER A 434 7.95 7.38 19.23
C SER A 434 7.03 6.46 18.44
N ASP A 435 7.14 5.16 18.69
CA ASP A 435 6.11 4.20 18.34
C ASP A 435 5.06 4.20 19.47
N VAL A 436 3.78 4.37 19.11
CA VAL A 436 2.69 4.36 20.09
C VAL A 436 1.84 3.13 19.85
N ARG A 437 1.66 2.31 20.89
CA ARG A 437 0.79 1.14 20.87
C ARG A 437 -0.48 1.35 21.67
N ILE A 438 -1.64 1.10 21.06
CA ILE A 438 -2.94 1.19 21.75
C ILE A 438 -3.85 0.05 21.28
N GLY A 439 -4.37 -0.74 22.23
CA GLY A 439 -5.23 -1.89 21.91
C GLY A 439 -4.55 -3.02 21.14
N GLY A 440 -3.21 -3.09 21.20
CA GLY A 440 -2.40 -4.07 20.47
C GLY A 440 -1.89 -3.61 19.10
N ASP A 441 -2.40 -2.49 18.56
CA ASP A 441 -1.98 -1.97 17.26
C ASP A 441 -0.83 -0.94 17.38
N VAL A 442 0.14 -1.03 16.47
CA VAL A 442 1.28 -0.12 16.38
C VAL A 442 0.95 1.03 15.43
N VAL A 443 0.97 2.26 15.92
CA VAL A 443 0.91 3.45 15.06
C VAL A 443 2.32 3.96 14.79
N PRO A 444 2.74 4.06 13.52
CA PRO A 444 4.08 4.50 13.18
C PRO A 444 4.31 5.95 13.57
N ALA A 445 5.56 6.24 13.92
CA ALA A 445 6.07 7.60 14.12
C ALA A 445 5.61 8.59 13.04
N GLY A 446 5.15 9.77 13.45
CA GLY A 446 4.60 10.80 12.56
C GLY A 446 3.15 10.57 12.11
N GLY A 447 2.51 9.49 12.56
CA GLY A 447 1.09 9.22 12.33
C GLY A 447 0.13 10.10 13.15
N VAL A 448 -1.16 10.05 12.80
CA VAL A 448 -2.24 10.66 13.59
C VAL A 448 -3.12 9.56 14.15
N LEU A 449 -3.23 9.51 15.47
CA LEU A 449 -4.15 8.63 16.20
C LEU A 449 -5.51 9.30 16.36
N ARG A 450 -6.63 8.59 16.17
CA ARG A 450 -7.99 9.14 16.32
C ARG A 450 -8.83 8.28 17.27
N TYR A 451 -9.49 8.89 18.25
CA TYR A 451 -10.34 8.21 19.24
C TYR A 451 -11.75 8.76 19.27
N ILE A 452 -12.77 7.91 19.18
CA ILE A 452 -14.16 8.33 19.39
C ILE A 452 -14.49 8.28 20.89
N VAL A 453 -14.98 9.40 21.42
CA VAL A 453 -15.21 9.63 22.84
C VAL A 453 -16.54 10.35 23.06
N LEU A 454 -17.36 9.87 23.99
CA LEU A 454 -18.68 10.42 24.31
C LEU A 454 -18.65 11.28 25.58
N VAL A 455 -18.50 12.59 25.43
CA VAL A 455 -18.52 13.50 26.57
C VAL A 455 -19.96 13.74 27.01
N SER A 456 -20.29 13.33 28.24
CA SER A 456 -21.57 13.63 28.88
C SER A 456 -21.46 14.85 29.81
N PRO A 457 -22.58 15.45 30.27
CA PRO A 457 -22.57 16.53 31.26
C PRO A 457 -21.98 16.12 32.62
N GLU A 458 -21.91 14.81 32.91
CA GLU A 458 -21.26 14.28 34.11
C GLU A 458 -19.73 14.24 33.97
N GLY A 459 -19.23 14.43 32.75
CA GLY A 459 -17.84 14.33 32.34
C GLY A 459 -17.42 12.90 31.98
N GLN A 460 -16.25 12.77 31.37
CA GLN A 460 -15.67 11.49 30.98
C GLN A 460 -14.16 11.48 31.20
N THR A 461 -13.61 10.31 31.52
CA THR A 461 -12.17 10.08 31.57
C THR A 461 -11.76 9.14 30.45
N VAL A 462 -10.77 9.55 29.66
CA VAL A 462 -10.15 8.78 28.59
C VAL A 462 -8.69 8.55 28.95
N VAL A 463 -8.27 7.30 28.87
CA VAL A 463 -6.92 6.89 29.27
C VAL A 463 -6.18 6.44 28.02
N ILE A 464 -5.07 7.09 27.73
CA ILE A 464 -4.27 6.91 26.53
C ILE A 464 -2.85 6.53 26.95
N TYR A 465 -2.28 5.52 26.28
CA TYR A 465 -1.00 4.93 26.68
C TYR A 465 0.00 5.14 25.57
N ALA A 466 1.21 5.54 25.93
CA ALA A 466 2.35 5.54 25.02
C ALA A 466 3.37 4.54 25.57
N GLU A 467 3.59 3.45 24.83
CA GLU A 467 4.72 2.57 25.10
C GLU A 467 5.98 3.33 24.67
N SER A 468 6.77 3.80 25.63
CA SER A 468 8.11 4.23 25.27
C SER A 468 8.93 2.97 25.10
N ASP A 469 9.42 2.70 23.90
CA ASP A 469 10.64 1.91 23.73
C ASP A 469 11.78 2.67 24.41
N VAL A 470 11.85 2.58 25.73
CA VAL A 470 13.06 2.93 26.46
C VAL A 470 14.05 1.89 26.03
N VAL A 471 14.86 2.23 25.03
CA VAL A 471 16.13 1.56 24.78
C VAL A 471 16.83 1.51 26.12
N ALA A 472 16.82 0.35 26.77
CA ALA A 472 17.44 0.17 28.07
C ALA A 472 18.85 0.75 27.98
N PRO A 473 19.25 1.67 28.88
CA PRO A 473 20.58 2.26 28.81
C PRO A 473 21.59 1.13 28.76
N ASP A 474 22.42 1.12 27.71
CA ASP A 474 23.41 0.06 27.48
C ASP A 474 24.17 -0.19 28.79
N PRO A 475 24.01 -1.38 29.42
CA PRO A 475 24.68 -1.67 30.68
C PRO A 475 26.22 -1.69 30.55
N GLY A 476 26.75 -1.54 29.33
CA GLY A 476 28.18 -1.41 29.02
C GLY A 476 28.75 0.02 28.93
N ALA A 477 27.93 1.08 28.99
CA ALA A 477 28.45 2.45 28.85
C ALA A 477 29.11 2.96 30.16
N THR A 478 30.39 2.63 30.34
CA THR A 478 31.22 3.24 31.40
C THR A 478 31.30 4.77 31.20
N PRO A 479 31.15 5.60 32.26
CA PRO A 479 31.30 7.05 32.12
C PRO A 479 32.75 7.37 31.73
N GLN A 480 32.95 8.02 30.58
CA GLN A 480 34.24 8.64 30.29
C GLN A 480 34.34 9.93 31.11
N GLY A 481 35.30 9.95 32.03
CA GLY A 481 35.79 11.15 32.71
C GLY A 481 36.98 11.77 31.99
#